data_AF-A0A139Y9B7-F1
#
_entry.id   AF-A0A139Y9B7-F1
#
_cell.length_a   1.000
_cell.length_b   1.000
_cell.length_c   1.000
_cell.angle_alpha   90.00
_cell.angle_beta   90.00
_cell.angle_gamma   90.00
#
_symmetry.space_group_name_H-M   'P 1'
#
loop_
_entity.id
_entity.type
_entity.pdbx_description
1 polymer ?
#
loop_
_entity_poly.entity_id
_entity_poly.type
_entity_poly.pdbx_seq_one_letter_code
_entity_poly.pdbx_strand_id
1 'polypeptide(L)'
;MMMKGTNLPIFRGHFLVPLWVVVVITSLLCCTAHKSKDGAEDKPEDYYATLGIARYASSADVKKAYRKLSLENHPDKAGPDEAFAAAKKFHRISEAYEVLSKIHTRRLYDLYGHDFLHMEGYFEELPKRGGRELYRYKRGVFLLYERNLDGLLAKSPYTWILTFAQPGCGNCERNVPIYSQLGEKTMETENIRLAVVNCLMSNLCHYFGIHHLGQVFLLPPEQEGG
;
A
#
# COMPACT_ATOMS: atom_id res chain seq x y z
N MET A 1 -21.11 74.57 9.55
CA MET A 1 -20.84 74.80 10.99
C MET A 1 -19.60 74.00 11.35
N MET A 2 -18.40 74.60 11.33
CA MET A 2 -17.74 75.34 12.43
C MET A 2 -17.50 74.52 13.72
N MET A 3 -16.26 74.05 13.83
CA MET A 3 -15.34 73.94 14.98
C MET A 3 -15.85 73.63 16.40
N LYS A 4 -15.17 72.66 17.04
CA LYS A 4 -14.33 72.87 18.26
C LYS A 4 -13.52 71.61 18.59
N GLY A 5 -12.22 71.78 18.82
CA GLY A 5 -11.36 70.76 19.45
C GLY A 5 -11.19 71.03 20.95
N THR A 6 -10.66 70.04 21.68
CA THR A 6 -9.90 70.23 22.93
C THR A 6 -9.18 68.93 23.36
N ASN A 7 -7.86 69.05 23.49
CA ASN A 7 -6.96 68.56 24.54
C ASN A 7 -6.86 67.06 24.90
N LEU A 8 -5.66 66.52 24.61
CA LEU A 8 -5.00 65.42 25.34
C LEU A 8 -4.77 65.77 26.82
N PRO A 9 -4.68 64.75 27.69
CA PRO A 9 -3.66 64.73 28.73
C PRO A 9 -2.62 63.63 28.49
N ILE A 10 -1.36 64.05 28.54
CA ILE A 10 -0.17 63.22 28.59
C ILE A 10 -0.09 62.61 29.99
N PHE A 11 -0.21 61.29 30.11
CA PHE A 11 0.20 60.57 31.32
C PHE A 11 1.55 59.86 31.05
N ARG A 12 2.62 60.48 31.55
CA ARG A 12 3.91 59.83 31.78
C ARG A 12 3.74 58.86 32.94
N GLY A 13 3.65 57.56 32.64
CA GLY A 13 3.77 56.49 33.63
C GLY A 13 4.83 55.52 33.16
N HIS A 14 5.98 55.48 33.83
CA HIS A 14 6.93 54.38 33.71
C HIS A 14 6.26 53.11 34.24
N PHE A 15 5.65 52.33 33.33
CA PHE A 15 5.21 50.98 33.65
C PHE A 15 6.43 50.07 33.65
N LEU A 16 6.99 49.85 34.84
CA LEU A 16 7.80 48.68 35.14
C LEU A 16 6.92 47.45 34.88
N VAL A 17 7.12 46.82 33.72
CA VAL A 17 6.46 45.56 33.39
C VAL A 17 6.96 44.52 34.40
N PRO A 18 6.07 43.98 35.25
CA PRO A 18 6.50 43.12 36.33
C PRO A 18 7.07 41.80 35.78
N LEU A 19 8.17 41.32 36.38
CA LEU A 19 9.02 40.23 35.90
C LEU A 19 8.29 38.91 35.57
N TRP A 20 7.07 38.69 36.06
CA TRP A 20 6.24 37.53 35.71
C TRP A 20 5.64 37.61 34.30
N VAL A 21 5.51 38.81 33.71
CA VAL A 21 5.01 39.01 32.33
C VAL A 21 6.10 38.68 31.29
N VAL A 22 7.39 38.80 31.64
CA VAL A 22 8.52 38.42 30.76
C VAL A 22 8.63 36.89 30.61
N VAL A 23 8.25 36.12 31.64
CA VAL A 23 8.34 34.65 31.65
C VAL A 23 7.32 34.00 30.70
N VAL A 24 6.21 34.67 30.40
CA VAL A 24 5.19 34.16 29.45
C VAL A 24 5.64 34.34 27.99
N ILE A 25 6.48 35.33 27.70
CA ILE A 25 6.95 35.62 26.33
C ILE A 25 8.13 34.70 25.93
N THR A 26 8.90 34.19 26.89
CA THR A 26 9.95 33.20 26.60
C THR A 26 9.42 31.78 26.34
N SER A 27 8.14 31.50 26.65
CA SER A 27 7.48 30.24 26.27
C SER A 27 6.90 30.25 24.85
N LEU A 28 6.87 31.41 24.19
CA LEU A 28 6.41 31.56 22.79
C LEU A 28 7.57 31.64 21.78
N LEU A 29 8.82 31.57 22.26
CA LEU A 29 10.04 31.40 21.45
C LEU A 29 10.68 30.01 21.63
N CYS A 30 9.90 29.01 22.08
CA CYS A 30 10.29 27.60 22.05
C CYS A 30 9.49 26.80 21.02
N CYS A 31 9.02 27.45 19.95
CA CYS A 31 8.80 26.75 18.68
C CYS A 31 10.11 26.76 17.90
N THR A 32 11.14 26.10 18.44
CA THR A 32 12.13 25.51 17.54
C THR A 32 11.36 24.58 16.63
N ALA A 33 11.33 24.91 15.34
CA ALA A 33 10.80 24.05 14.30
C ALA A 33 11.46 22.67 14.40
N HIS A 34 10.83 21.77 15.16
CA HIS A 34 11.01 20.35 14.99
C HIS A 34 10.45 20.06 13.61
N LYS A 35 11.37 20.03 12.63
CA LYS A 35 11.13 19.38 11.35
C LYS A 35 10.70 17.97 11.71
N SER A 36 9.39 17.69 11.69
CA SER A 36 8.92 16.32 11.69
C SER A 36 9.60 15.70 10.48
N LYS A 37 10.52 14.77 10.73
CA LYS A 37 10.76 13.72 9.76
C LYS A 37 9.43 13.01 9.71
N ASP A 38 8.57 13.45 8.80
CA ASP A 38 7.37 12.73 8.45
C ASP A 38 7.81 11.29 8.26
N GLY A 39 7.23 10.40 9.04
CA GLY A 39 7.53 8.99 9.01
C GLY A 39 7.30 8.52 7.58
N ALA A 40 8.37 8.43 6.81
CA ALA A 40 8.41 7.61 5.63
C ALA A 40 8.13 6.20 6.15
N GLU A 41 6.87 5.80 6.07
CA GLU A 41 6.43 4.42 6.15
C GLU A 41 7.48 3.59 5.39
N ASP A 42 8.18 2.68 6.07
CA ASP A 42 9.19 1.77 5.48
C ASP A 42 8.45 0.78 4.60
N LYS A 43 7.87 1.28 3.50
CA LYS A 43 7.22 0.48 2.49
C LYS A 43 8.31 -0.40 1.90
N PRO A 44 8.12 -1.74 1.86
CA PRO A 44 9.12 -2.64 1.32
C PRO A 44 9.54 -2.18 -0.08
N GLU A 45 10.84 -2.03 -0.30
CA GLU A 45 11.39 -1.65 -1.59
C GLU A 45 11.06 -2.74 -2.64
N ASP A 46 10.69 -2.31 -3.85
CA ASP A 46 10.40 -3.23 -4.94
C ASP A 46 11.62 -4.12 -5.25
N TYR A 47 11.41 -5.42 -5.47
CA TYR A 47 12.50 -6.39 -5.64
C TYR A 47 13.29 -6.16 -6.95
N TYR A 48 12.66 -5.64 -8.01
CA TYR A 48 13.38 -5.30 -9.23
C TYR A 48 14.28 -4.08 -9.00
N ALA A 49 13.79 -3.10 -8.25
CA ALA A 49 14.60 -1.96 -7.81
C ALA A 49 15.75 -2.40 -6.89
N THR A 50 15.50 -3.33 -5.97
CA THR A 50 16.51 -3.91 -5.07
C THR A 50 17.66 -4.57 -5.83
N LEU A 51 17.35 -5.28 -6.92
CA LEU A 51 18.36 -5.89 -7.79
C LEU A 51 18.89 -4.93 -8.88
N GLY A 52 18.32 -3.74 -9.02
CA GLY A 52 18.71 -2.77 -10.05
C GLY A 52 18.45 -3.25 -11.48
N ILE A 53 17.36 -3.99 -11.71
CA ILE A 53 17.00 -4.57 -13.01
C ILE A 53 15.61 -4.14 -13.45
N ALA A 54 15.32 -4.23 -14.75
CA ALA A 54 13.99 -3.95 -15.27
C ALA A 54 13.01 -5.10 -14.99
N ARG A 55 11.71 -4.81 -14.93
CA ARG A 55 10.64 -5.82 -14.73
C ARG A 55 10.62 -6.93 -15.80
N TYR A 56 11.07 -6.61 -17.02
CA TYR A 56 11.19 -7.55 -18.15
C TYR A 56 12.54 -8.29 -18.20
N ALA A 57 13.39 -8.15 -17.17
CA ALA A 57 14.69 -8.82 -17.10
C ALA A 57 14.55 -10.35 -17.17
N SER A 58 15.47 -11.00 -17.88
CA SER A 58 15.50 -12.46 -18.00
C SER A 58 15.93 -13.11 -16.68
N SER A 59 15.68 -14.41 -16.51
CA SER A 59 16.19 -15.15 -15.34
C SER A 59 17.73 -15.13 -15.27
N ALA A 60 18.41 -15.00 -16.41
CA ALA A 60 19.86 -14.85 -16.47
C ALA A 60 20.30 -13.49 -15.91
N ASP A 61 19.58 -12.41 -16.23
CA ASP A 61 19.84 -11.06 -15.70
C ASP A 61 19.61 -10.99 -14.19
N VAL A 62 18.51 -11.59 -13.69
CA VAL A 62 18.22 -11.71 -12.25
C VAL A 62 19.39 -12.39 -11.53
N LYS A 63 19.87 -13.52 -12.05
CA LYS A 63 21.00 -14.26 -11.48
C LYS A 63 22.31 -13.49 -11.55
N LYS A 64 22.55 -12.77 -12.65
CA LYS A 64 23.75 -11.94 -12.83
C LYS A 64 23.77 -10.77 -11.85
N ALA A 65 22.64 -10.08 -11.69
CA ALA A 65 22.49 -8.96 -10.76
C ALA A 65 22.69 -9.42 -9.32
N TYR A 66 22.04 -10.52 -8.91
CA TYR A 66 22.23 -11.13 -7.59
C TYR A 66 23.71 -11.43 -7.33
N ARG A 67 24.39 -12.15 -8.23
CA ARG A 67 25.82 -12.48 -8.07
C ARG A 67 26.70 -11.24 -7.85
N LYS A 68 26.47 -10.19 -8.63
CA LYS A 68 27.21 -8.92 -8.49
C LYS A 68 26.96 -8.29 -7.12
N LEU A 69 25.69 -8.11 -6.76
CA LEU A 69 25.29 -7.43 -5.53
C LEU A 69 25.65 -8.21 -4.27
N SER A 70 25.55 -9.54 -4.28
CA SER A 70 25.97 -10.40 -3.16
C SER A 70 27.47 -10.30 -2.89
N LEU A 71 28.29 -10.20 -3.94
CA LEU A 71 29.74 -10.01 -3.77
C LEU A 71 30.07 -8.61 -3.25
N GLU A 72 29.37 -7.58 -3.71
CA GLU A 72 29.57 -6.19 -3.29
C GLU A 72 29.14 -5.95 -1.84
N ASN A 73 28.04 -6.59 -1.42
CA ASN A 73 27.40 -6.34 -0.12
C ASN A 73 27.55 -7.52 0.86
N HIS A 74 28.53 -8.39 0.66
CA HIS A 74 28.77 -9.52 1.57
C HIS A 74 29.13 -8.99 2.97
N PRO A 75 28.51 -9.50 4.06
CA PRO A 75 28.75 -8.99 5.42
C PRO A 75 30.22 -9.03 5.84
N ASP A 76 30.99 -10.03 5.38
CA ASP A 76 32.44 -10.14 5.65
C ASP A 76 33.28 -8.97 5.15
N LYS A 77 32.76 -8.14 4.22
CA LYS A 77 33.47 -6.97 3.70
C LYS A 77 33.21 -5.70 4.53
N ALA A 78 32.23 -5.74 5.42
CA ALA A 78 31.81 -4.57 6.20
C ALA A 78 32.65 -4.42 7.48
N GLY A 79 32.98 -3.18 7.83
CA GLY A 79 33.55 -2.86 9.13
C GLY A 79 32.52 -3.03 10.26
N PRO A 80 32.94 -3.00 11.54
CA PRO A 80 32.06 -3.18 12.70
C PRO A 80 30.84 -2.25 12.71
N ASP A 81 31.05 -1.00 12.29
CA ASP A 81 30.01 0.04 12.29
C ASP A 81 29.00 -0.12 11.14
N GLU A 82 29.38 -0.82 10.06
CA GLU A 82 28.56 -1.02 8.86
C GLU A 82 27.94 -2.42 8.78
N ALA A 83 28.37 -3.35 9.64
CA ALA A 83 28.00 -4.76 9.60
C ALA A 83 26.47 -4.98 9.60
N PHE A 84 25.74 -4.23 10.43
CA PHE A 84 24.28 -4.33 10.49
C PHE A 84 23.61 -3.86 9.19
N ALA A 85 24.06 -2.73 8.64
CA ALA A 85 23.51 -2.18 7.40
C ALA A 85 23.82 -3.09 6.19
N ALA A 86 25.03 -3.63 6.14
CA ALA A 86 25.44 -4.61 5.13
C ALA A 86 24.61 -5.89 5.22
N ALA A 87 24.41 -6.44 6.42
CA ALA A 87 23.58 -7.62 6.63
C ALA A 87 22.12 -7.38 6.22
N LYS A 88 21.52 -6.23 6.58
CA LYS A 88 20.16 -5.86 6.17
C LYS A 88 20.05 -5.77 4.64
N LYS A 89 21.02 -5.13 3.98
CA LYS A 89 21.03 -4.99 2.52
C LYS A 89 21.22 -6.33 1.82
N PHE A 90 22.15 -7.16 2.31
CA PHE A 90 22.37 -8.51 1.79
C PHE A 90 21.13 -9.39 1.91
N HIS A 91 20.43 -9.30 3.04
CA HIS A 91 19.17 -10.01 3.26
C HIS A 91 18.12 -9.62 2.22
N ARG A 92 17.91 -8.31 1.99
CA ARG A 92 16.99 -7.80 0.95
C ARG A 92 17.36 -8.29 -0.46
N ILE A 93 18.65 -8.27 -0.81
CA ILE A 93 19.14 -8.77 -2.10
C ILE A 93 18.83 -10.27 -2.26
N SER A 94 19.02 -11.05 -1.19
CA SER A 94 18.78 -12.50 -1.19
C SER A 94 17.28 -12.80 -1.33
N GLU A 95 16.43 -12.11 -0.57
CA GLU A 95 14.98 -12.22 -0.65
C GLU A 95 14.48 -11.88 -2.07
N ALA A 96 14.92 -10.75 -2.64
CA ALA A 96 14.55 -10.35 -4.00
C ALA A 96 14.93 -11.42 -5.03
N TYR A 97 16.12 -12.03 -4.90
CA TYR A 97 16.53 -13.12 -5.77
C TYR A 97 15.69 -14.38 -5.58
N GLU A 98 15.38 -14.78 -4.34
CA GLU A 98 14.54 -15.97 -4.06
C GLU A 98 13.16 -15.87 -4.71
N VAL A 99 12.57 -14.67 -4.68
CA VAL A 99 11.25 -14.39 -5.27
C VAL A 99 11.32 -14.29 -6.78
N LEU A 100 12.27 -13.52 -7.33
CA LEU A 100 12.33 -13.24 -8.78
C LEU A 100 12.98 -14.36 -9.60
N SER A 101 13.74 -15.26 -8.98
CA SER A 101 14.41 -16.37 -9.68
C SER A 101 13.47 -17.50 -10.08
N LYS A 102 12.38 -17.73 -9.35
CA LYS A 102 11.41 -18.80 -9.64
C LYS A 102 10.21 -18.22 -10.39
N ILE A 103 9.79 -18.91 -11.47
CA ILE A 103 8.69 -18.46 -12.34
C ILE A 103 7.38 -18.27 -11.55
N HIS A 104 7.07 -19.19 -10.63
CA HIS A 104 5.85 -19.15 -9.83
C HIS A 104 5.77 -17.92 -8.92
N THR A 105 6.77 -17.75 -8.06
CA THR A 105 6.81 -16.65 -7.08
C THR A 105 6.97 -15.30 -7.75
N ARG A 106 7.75 -15.21 -8.84
CA ARG A 106 7.84 -13.99 -9.65
C ARG A 106 6.49 -13.57 -10.20
N ARG A 107 5.70 -14.51 -10.74
CA ARG A 107 4.36 -14.22 -11.26
C ARG A 107 3.42 -13.73 -10.15
N LEU A 108 3.50 -14.31 -8.96
CA LEU A 108 2.71 -13.85 -7.82
C LEU A 108 3.13 -12.45 -7.38
N TYR A 109 4.43 -12.19 -7.31
CA TYR A 109 4.98 -10.87 -7.00
C TYR A 109 4.57 -9.80 -8.03
N ASP A 110 4.59 -10.14 -9.32
CA ASP A 110 4.19 -9.22 -10.38
C ASP A 110 2.71 -8.80 -10.28
N LEU A 111 1.86 -9.69 -9.77
CA LEU A 111 0.41 -9.48 -9.64
C LEU A 111 0.01 -8.86 -8.30
N TYR A 112 0.65 -9.26 -7.20
CA TYR A 112 0.22 -8.94 -5.83
C TYR A 112 1.27 -8.16 -5.04
N GLY A 113 2.42 -7.86 -5.63
CA GLY A 113 3.53 -7.17 -4.96
C GLY A 113 4.01 -7.94 -3.74
N HIS A 114 4.25 -7.22 -2.65
CA HIS A 114 4.72 -7.82 -1.40
C HIS A 114 3.71 -8.72 -0.69
N ASP A 115 2.44 -8.75 -1.14
CA ASP A 115 1.46 -9.71 -0.60
C ASP A 115 1.52 -11.10 -1.27
N PHE A 116 2.53 -11.34 -2.10
CA PHE A 116 2.69 -12.60 -2.82
C PHE A 116 2.78 -13.84 -1.91
N LEU A 117 3.40 -13.73 -0.72
CA LEU A 117 3.53 -14.85 0.22
C LEU A 117 2.16 -15.31 0.73
N HIS A 118 1.27 -14.36 1.00
CA HIS A 118 -0.10 -14.71 1.35
C HIS A 118 -0.83 -15.34 0.20
N MET A 119 -0.65 -14.81 -1.01
CA MET A 119 -1.29 -15.37 -2.19
C MET A 119 -0.77 -16.77 -2.51
N GLU A 120 0.50 -17.05 -2.25
CA GLU A 120 1.07 -18.39 -2.35
C GLU A 120 0.37 -19.35 -1.37
N GLY A 121 0.27 -19.00 -0.09
CA GLY A 121 -0.46 -19.78 0.90
C GLY A 121 -1.95 -19.93 0.60
N TYR A 122 -2.59 -18.86 0.12
CA TYR A 122 -3.99 -18.85 -0.33
C TYR A 122 -4.21 -19.89 -1.45
N PHE A 123 -3.31 -19.95 -2.43
CA PHE A 123 -3.43 -20.87 -3.56
C PHE A 123 -3.11 -22.32 -3.21
N GLU A 124 -2.32 -22.56 -2.14
CA GLU A 124 -2.06 -23.88 -1.58
C GLU A 124 -3.22 -24.40 -0.73
N GLU A 125 -3.86 -23.52 0.05
CA GLU A 125 -4.96 -23.86 0.95
C GLU A 125 -6.28 -24.11 0.22
N LEU A 126 -6.55 -23.36 -0.84
CA LEU A 126 -7.84 -23.39 -1.53
C LEU A 126 -8.26 -24.78 -2.08
N PRO A 127 -7.36 -25.58 -2.69
CA PRO A 127 -7.67 -26.97 -3.06
C PRO A 127 -8.00 -27.87 -1.87
N LYS A 128 -7.37 -27.65 -0.71
CA LYS A 128 -7.63 -28.41 0.52
C LYS A 128 -9.04 -28.17 1.05
N ARG A 129 -9.62 -27.00 0.71
CA ARG A 129 -11.03 -26.64 0.99
C ARG A 129 -12.02 -27.09 -0.09
N GLY A 130 -11.59 -27.92 -1.04
CA GLY A 130 -12.44 -28.44 -2.11
C GLY A 130 -12.76 -27.42 -3.22
N GLY A 131 -11.95 -26.38 -3.35
CA GLY A 131 -12.18 -25.29 -4.29
C GLY A 131 -11.03 -25.02 -5.26
N ARG A 132 -11.27 -24.13 -6.21
CA ARG A 132 -10.25 -23.51 -7.07
C ARG A 132 -10.49 -22.02 -7.15
N GLU A 133 -9.45 -21.25 -7.42
CA GLU A 133 -9.62 -19.80 -7.60
C GLU A 133 -10.12 -19.57 -9.02
N LEU A 134 -11.32 -18.99 -9.14
CA LEU A 134 -11.99 -18.74 -10.42
C LEU A 134 -11.24 -17.71 -11.25
N TYR A 135 -10.61 -16.73 -10.59
CA TYR A 135 -9.91 -15.62 -11.23
C TYR A 135 -8.39 -15.75 -11.13
N ARG A 136 -7.88 -16.98 -10.97
CA ARG A 136 -6.45 -17.24 -10.80
C ARG A 136 -5.68 -16.68 -12.00
N TYR A 137 -4.78 -15.73 -11.71
CA TYR A 137 -3.95 -15.03 -12.70
C TYR A 137 -4.72 -14.26 -13.78
N LYS A 138 -5.99 -13.90 -13.54
CA LYS A 138 -6.75 -13.04 -14.45
C LYS A 138 -6.34 -11.59 -14.24
N ARG A 139 -5.84 -10.96 -15.30
CA ARG A 139 -5.34 -9.59 -15.25
C ARG A 139 -6.52 -8.63 -15.01
N GLY A 140 -6.29 -7.63 -14.16
CA GLY A 140 -7.30 -6.60 -13.85
C GLY A 140 -8.48 -7.08 -13.01
N VAL A 141 -8.46 -8.33 -12.54
CA VAL A 141 -9.41 -8.85 -11.55
C VAL A 141 -8.67 -8.98 -10.22
N PHE A 142 -8.92 -8.04 -9.31
CA PHE A 142 -8.24 -8.00 -8.02
C PHE A 142 -8.92 -8.96 -7.04
N LEU A 143 -8.14 -9.83 -6.41
CA LEU A 143 -8.66 -10.69 -5.34
C LEU A 143 -8.68 -9.89 -4.03
N LEU A 144 -9.87 -9.71 -3.49
CA LEU A 144 -10.11 -8.96 -2.26
C LEU A 144 -10.30 -9.91 -1.08
N TYR A 145 -9.60 -9.61 0.01
CA TYR A 145 -9.62 -10.34 1.28
C TYR A 145 -9.34 -9.37 2.43
N GLU A 146 -9.48 -9.84 3.66
CA GLU A 146 -9.46 -9.05 4.88
C GLU A 146 -8.21 -8.17 5.00
N ARG A 147 -7.04 -8.69 4.63
CA ARG A 147 -5.75 -7.99 4.79
C ARG A 147 -5.50 -6.90 3.76
N ASN A 148 -6.15 -6.96 2.59
CA ASN A 148 -6.00 -5.94 1.55
C ASN A 148 -7.25 -5.07 1.36
N LEU A 149 -8.28 -5.25 2.20
CA LEU A 149 -9.55 -4.53 2.12
C LEU A 149 -9.34 -3.01 2.15
N ASP A 150 -8.66 -2.52 3.18
CA ASP A 150 -8.49 -1.07 3.38
C ASP A 150 -7.59 -0.44 2.31
N GLY A 151 -6.57 -1.18 1.88
CA GLY A 151 -5.61 -0.72 0.87
C GLY A 151 -6.19 -0.70 -0.54
N LEU A 152 -7.10 -1.61 -0.86
CA LEU A 152 -7.72 -1.67 -2.19
C LEU A 152 -9.02 -0.90 -2.29
N LEU A 153 -9.91 -0.98 -1.29
CA LEU A 153 -11.22 -0.34 -1.33
C LEU A 153 -11.25 0.97 -0.55
N ALA A 154 -10.94 0.95 0.75
CA ALA A 154 -11.26 2.07 1.63
C ALA A 154 -10.53 3.36 1.23
N LYS A 155 -9.24 3.28 0.93
CA LYS A 155 -8.37 4.44 0.63
C LYS A 155 -8.16 4.68 -0.87
N SER A 156 -9.11 4.24 -1.68
CA SER A 156 -8.92 4.07 -3.11
C SER A 156 -9.58 5.19 -3.90
N PRO A 157 -8.89 5.80 -4.89
CA PRO A 157 -9.49 6.83 -5.73
C PRO A 157 -10.42 6.24 -6.81
N TYR A 158 -10.54 4.91 -6.88
CA TYR A 158 -11.31 4.23 -7.91
C TYR A 158 -12.74 3.94 -7.45
N THR A 159 -13.67 3.98 -8.40
CA THR A 159 -14.95 3.28 -8.27
C THR A 159 -14.69 1.78 -8.43
N TRP A 160 -15.13 0.98 -7.46
CA TRP A 160 -14.96 -0.46 -7.48
C TRP A 160 -16.23 -1.18 -7.92
N ILE A 161 -16.08 -1.99 -8.96
CA ILE A 161 -17.01 -3.07 -9.26
C ILE A 161 -16.59 -4.23 -8.36
N LEU A 162 -17.43 -4.60 -7.40
CA LEU A 162 -17.17 -5.67 -6.45
C LEU A 162 -18.13 -6.83 -6.70
N THR A 163 -17.62 -8.05 -6.81
CA THR A 163 -18.47 -9.25 -6.88
C THR A 163 -18.00 -10.33 -5.91
N PHE A 164 -18.96 -11.07 -5.39
CA PHE A 164 -18.74 -12.13 -4.41
C PHE A 164 -18.98 -13.47 -5.09
N ALA A 165 -17.97 -14.32 -5.11
CA ALA A 165 -17.98 -15.57 -5.84
C ALA A 165 -17.40 -16.70 -4.99
N GLN A 166 -17.66 -17.94 -5.38
CA GLN A 166 -17.04 -19.11 -4.78
C GLN A 166 -17.03 -20.25 -5.82
N PRO A 167 -16.01 -21.12 -5.84
CA PRO A 167 -16.03 -22.33 -6.64
C PRO A 167 -17.28 -23.19 -6.36
N GLY A 168 -17.87 -23.77 -7.40
CA GLY A 168 -19.13 -24.53 -7.31
C GLY A 168 -20.39 -23.68 -7.45
N CYS A 169 -20.28 -22.34 -7.47
CA CYS A 169 -21.39 -21.46 -7.82
C CYS A 169 -21.54 -21.39 -9.36
N GLY A 170 -22.55 -22.05 -9.91
CA GLY A 170 -22.76 -22.12 -11.36
C GLY A 170 -22.90 -20.76 -12.06
N ASN A 171 -23.53 -19.76 -11.42
CA ASN A 171 -23.61 -18.41 -11.97
C ASN A 171 -22.24 -17.70 -11.97
N CYS A 172 -21.50 -17.84 -10.87
CA CYS A 172 -20.18 -17.26 -10.70
C CYS A 172 -19.19 -17.80 -11.75
N GLU A 173 -19.21 -19.11 -11.98
CA GLU A 173 -18.36 -19.78 -12.96
C GLU A 173 -18.68 -19.37 -14.41
N ARG A 174 -19.96 -19.25 -14.77
CA ARG A 174 -20.38 -18.78 -16.09
C ARG A 174 -19.93 -17.34 -16.39
N ASN A 175 -19.84 -16.50 -15.37
CA ASN A 175 -19.45 -15.10 -15.53
C ASN A 175 -17.93 -14.87 -15.54
N VAL A 176 -17.11 -15.89 -15.24
CA VAL A 176 -15.64 -15.77 -15.24
C VAL A 176 -15.09 -15.15 -16.53
N PRO A 177 -15.50 -15.57 -17.75
CA PRO A 177 -14.99 -14.96 -18.98
C PRO A 177 -15.36 -13.49 -19.11
N ILE A 178 -16.59 -13.12 -18.74
CA ILE A 178 -17.10 -11.74 -18.82
C ILE A 178 -16.31 -10.84 -17.87
N TYR A 179 -16.16 -11.25 -16.61
CA TYR A 179 -15.43 -10.48 -15.62
C TYR A 179 -13.92 -10.47 -15.88
N SER A 180 -13.35 -11.50 -16.48
CA SER A 180 -11.95 -11.46 -16.94
C SER A 180 -11.75 -10.37 -18.00
N GLN A 181 -12.63 -10.30 -19.00
CA GLN A 181 -12.57 -9.28 -20.04
C GLN A 181 -12.85 -7.87 -19.48
N LEU A 182 -13.81 -7.76 -18.57
CA LEU A 182 -14.10 -6.50 -17.89
C LEU A 182 -12.90 -6.03 -17.08
N GLY A 183 -12.26 -6.91 -16.32
CA GLY A 183 -11.06 -6.61 -15.55
C GLY A 183 -9.95 -6.03 -16.43
N GLU A 184 -9.65 -6.69 -17.56
CA GLU A 184 -8.67 -6.19 -18.53
C GLU A 184 -9.02 -4.80 -19.05
N LYS A 185 -10.28 -4.56 -19.44
CA LYS A 185 -10.74 -3.24 -19.90
C LYS A 185 -10.67 -2.18 -18.80
N THR A 186 -11.04 -2.51 -17.57
CA THR A 186 -11.00 -1.56 -16.45
C THR A 186 -9.58 -1.10 -16.14
N MET A 187 -8.56 -1.92 -16.40
CA MET A 187 -7.15 -1.52 -16.26
C MET A 187 -6.70 -0.44 -17.25
N GLU A 188 -7.40 -0.29 -18.37
CA GLU A 188 -7.15 0.78 -19.35
C GLU A 188 -7.85 2.10 -18.96
N THR A 189 -8.77 2.06 -18.00
CA THR A 189 -9.47 3.23 -17.49
C THR A 189 -8.76 3.82 -16.28
N GLU A 190 -8.97 5.11 -16.00
CA GLU A 190 -8.39 5.77 -14.83
C GLU A 190 -9.27 5.67 -13.57
N ASN A 191 -10.55 5.33 -13.71
CA ASN A 191 -11.52 5.56 -12.62
C ASN A 191 -12.18 4.29 -12.08
N ILE A 192 -12.15 3.17 -12.81
CA ILE A 192 -12.91 1.98 -12.45
C ILE A 192 -11.97 0.79 -12.29
N ARG A 193 -12.20 0.00 -11.25
CA ARG A 193 -11.49 -1.27 -11.02
C ARG A 193 -12.46 -2.38 -10.67
N LEU A 194 -12.07 -3.62 -10.93
CA LEU A 194 -12.86 -4.81 -10.64
C LEU A 194 -12.18 -5.65 -9.56
N ALA A 195 -12.89 -5.88 -8.45
CA ALA A 195 -12.49 -6.77 -7.39
C ALA A 195 -13.46 -7.94 -7.23
N VAL A 196 -12.92 -9.10 -6.85
CA VAL A 196 -13.67 -10.30 -6.53
C VAL A 196 -13.29 -10.77 -5.13
N VAL A 197 -14.30 -11.10 -4.33
CA VAL A 197 -14.12 -11.81 -3.06
C VAL A 197 -14.43 -13.29 -3.28
N ASN A 198 -13.53 -14.16 -2.84
CA ASN A 198 -13.79 -15.60 -2.79
C ASN A 198 -14.36 -15.99 -1.42
N CYS A 199 -15.66 -16.27 -1.36
CA CYS A 199 -16.37 -16.56 -0.11
C CYS A 199 -15.95 -17.87 0.56
N LEU A 200 -15.23 -18.77 -0.13
CA LEU A 200 -14.66 -19.96 0.49
C LEU A 200 -13.40 -19.65 1.30
N MET A 201 -12.74 -18.53 1.00
CA MET A 201 -11.44 -18.16 1.57
C MET A 201 -11.49 -16.95 2.49
N SER A 202 -12.59 -16.21 2.48
CA SER A 202 -12.71 -14.93 3.17
C SER A 202 -14.06 -14.80 3.89
N ASN A 203 -14.02 -14.21 5.08
CA ASN A 203 -15.19 -13.81 5.86
C ASN A 203 -15.81 -12.51 5.36
N LEU A 204 -15.22 -11.85 4.35
CA LEU A 204 -15.77 -10.61 3.80
C LEU A 204 -17.20 -10.78 3.29
N CYS A 205 -17.58 -11.96 2.78
CA CYS A 205 -18.97 -12.18 2.35
C CYS A 205 -19.95 -12.08 3.52
N HIS A 206 -19.57 -12.54 4.72
CA HIS A 206 -20.37 -12.34 5.93
C HIS A 206 -20.37 -10.87 6.37
N TYR A 207 -19.20 -10.23 6.36
CA TYR A 207 -19.05 -8.81 6.71
C TYR A 207 -19.93 -7.90 5.84
N PHE A 208 -20.01 -8.15 4.54
CA PHE A 208 -20.86 -7.41 3.60
C PHE A 208 -22.32 -7.90 3.57
N GLY A 209 -22.72 -8.86 4.42
CA GLY A 209 -24.10 -9.38 4.47
C GLY A 209 -24.54 -10.09 3.18
N ILE A 210 -23.61 -10.76 2.49
CA ILE A 210 -23.86 -11.39 1.20
C ILE A 210 -24.49 -12.76 1.39
N HIS A 211 -25.76 -12.89 0.96
CA HIS A 211 -26.51 -14.15 1.00
C HIS A 211 -26.62 -14.82 -0.38
N HIS A 212 -26.35 -14.09 -1.47
CA HIS A 212 -26.45 -14.59 -2.84
C HIS A 212 -25.16 -14.30 -3.62
N LEU A 213 -24.54 -15.35 -4.15
CA LEU A 213 -23.29 -15.24 -4.91
C LEU A 213 -23.51 -14.81 -6.36
N GLY A 214 -22.51 -14.15 -6.93
CA GLY A 214 -22.54 -13.62 -8.30
C GLY A 214 -23.22 -12.26 -8.43
N GLN A 215 -23.64 -11.67 -7.31
CA GLN A 215 -24.10 -10.28 -7.26
C GLN A 215 -22.93 -9.32 -7.52
N VAL A 216 -23.26 -8.15 -8.07
CA VAL A 216 -22.31 -7.07 -8.36
C VAL A 216 -22.72 -5.85 -7.58
N PHE A 217 -21.73 -5.24 -6.93
CA PHE A 217 -21.85 -4.00 -6.17
C PHE A 217 -20.98 -2.94 -6.83
N LEU A 218 -21.45 -1.70 -6.81
CA LEU A 218 -20.64 -0.54 -7.18
C LEU A 218 -20.34 0.22 -5.90
N LEU A 219 -19.06 0.34 -5.58
CA LEU A 219 -18.58 1.15 -4.47
C LEU A 219 -17.96 2.42 -5.06
N PRO A 220 -18.52 3.61 -4.77
CA PRO A 220 -17.94 4.86 -5.22
C PRO A 220 -16.56 5.07 -4.59
N PRO A 221 -15.71 5.93 -5.18
CA PRO A 221 -14.44 6.29 -4.55
C PRO A 221 -14.70 7.00 -3.23
N GLU A 222 -13.76 6.86 -2.29
CA GLU A 222 -13.79 7.61 -1.04
C GLU A 222 -13.89 9.11 -1.36
N GLN A 223 -14.92 9.77 -0.84
CA GLN A 223 -14.99 11.23 -0.85
C GLN A 223 -14.11 11.67 0.32
N GLU A 224 -13.01 12.37 0.05
CA GLU A 224 -12.22 12.97 1.13
C GLU A 224 -13.12 13.90 1.97
N GLY A 225 -13.48 13.48 3.19
CA GLY A 225 -14.02 14.33 4.23
C GLY A 225 -15.54 14.57 4.23
N GLY A 226 -16.20 14.04 5.26
CA GLY A 226 -17.40 14.61 5.87
C GLY A 226 -17.11 14.91 7.34
#